data_AF-A0A498J449-F1
#
_entry.id   AF-A0A498J449-F1
#
_cell.length_a   1.000
_cell.length_b   1.000
_cell.length_c   1.000
_cell.angle_alpha   90.00
_cell.angle_beta   90.00
_cell.angle_gamma   90.00
#
_symmetry.space_group_name_H-M   'P 1'
#
loop_
_entity.id
_entity.type
_entity.pdbx_description
1 polymer ?
#
loop_
_entity_poly.entity_id
_entity_poly.type
_entity_poly.pdbx_seq_one_letter_code
_entity_poly.pdbx_strand_id
1 'polypeptide(L)'
;MRRARPQLSAMSRAAMMSLSSSASSSAAMRNPRLSFSSSPRLFNGVPLGNRVSFSAGFRSTSLRCYASSAGFDKVRVQNPIVEMDGDEMARIIWTTIKDKLIFPYLDLDIKYYDLGILNRDATDDRVTVESAEATLKYNVAVKCATITPDETRVKEFGLKSMWRSPNGTIRNILDGTVFREPILCKNIPRIVPGWKKPICIGRHAFGDQYRATDTVIKGPGKLKMVFVPEGGDAPVELDVYNFKGPGVALSMYNVDESIRAFADSSMSLALSKKWPLYLSTKNTILKKYDGRFKDIFEEVYDEKWKQKFEENSIWYEHRLIDDMVAYALKSEGGYVWACKNYDGDVMSDLLAQGFGSLGLMSSVLLSSDGKTIEAEAAHGTVTRHFRLHQKGQETSTNSIASIFAWTRGLEHRAKLDQNDRLLDFVRKLEAACIETVEGGKMTKDLALLIHGPKVSREYYLNTEEFIDAVAKNVEEKLLEPAASVMALTKAKELVSTNSVVVFSKTHCPFCVNVKQLLTQLGASYKAIELDSESDGAQIQSALAEWTGQRTVPNVFIGGNHIGGCDKQNLSLTMAVGIIPFDVVVQKQRHCTRKVNCSLCLLKPEPLPKLLLKRMDD
;
A
#
# COMPACT_ATOMS: atom_id res chain seq x y z
N MET A 1 41.25 16.49 60.01
CA MET A 1 41.97 17.75 59.68
C MET A 1 41.01 18.70 58.98
N ARG A 2 41.04 19.98 59.37
CA ARG A 2 40.17 21.11 58.96
C ARG A 2 40.23 21.36 57.44
N ARG A 3 39.18 21.81 56.75
CA ARG A 3 38.61 23.19 56.62
C ARG A 3 37.47 23.09 55.57
N ALA A 4 36.47 23.96 55.39
CA ALA A 4 35.77 25.02 56.13
C ALA A 4 34.58 25.43 55.22
N ARG A 5 33.42 25.81 55.80
CA ARG A 5 32.23 26.39 55.13
C ARG A 5 32.44 27.90 54.78
N PRO A 6 31.50 28.56 54.06
CA PRO A 6 30.28 29.18 54.67
C PRO A 6 28.97 28.89 53.87
N GLN A 7 27.84 28.51 54.51
CA GLN A 7 26.65 29.31 54.94
C GLN A 7 25.93 30.11 53.82
N LEU A 8 24.72 29.71 53.37
CA LEU A 8 23.35 29.90 53.92
C LEU A 8 22.82 31.35 53.90
N SER A 9 21.79 31.58 53.07
CA SER A 9 20.64 32.44 53.43
C SER A 9 19.37 31.87 52.80
N ALA A 10 18.28 31.94 53.57
CA ALA A 10 16.96 31.40 53.26
C ALA A 10 15.91 32.51 53.41
N MET A 11 14.72 32.22 52.88
CA MET A 11 13.40 32.86 53.09
C MET A 11 13.02 34.01 52.13
N SER A 12 12.00 33.78 51.29
CA SER A 12 10.61 34.03 51.70
C SER A 12 9.57 33.50 50.70
N ARG A 13 8.52 32.89 51.25
CA ARG A 13 7.23 32.57 50.61
C ARG A 13 6.34 33.82 50.61
N ALA A 14 5.59 34.04 49.53
CA ALA A 14 4.26 34.69 49.48
C ALA A 14 3.84 34.75 48.00
N ALA A 15 2.59 34.70 47.56
CA ALA A 15 1.31 34.25 48.10
C ALA A 15 0.37 34.19 46.88
N MET A 16 -0.50 33.19 46.81
CA MET A 16 -1.67 33.22 45.95
C MET A 16 -2.58 34.38 46.39
N MET A 17 -3.06 35.20 45.44
CA MET A 17 -4.30 35.96 45.64
C MET A 17 -5.22 35.78 44.43
N SER A 18 -6.36 35.20 44.76
CA SER A 18 -7.67 35.32 44.12
C SER A 18 -8.05 36.77 43.86
N LEU A 19 -8.62 37.04 42.68
CA LEU A 19 -9.52 38.17 42.47
C LEU A 19 -10.75 37.69 41.69
N SER A 20 -11.87 37.75 42.40
CA SER A 20 -13.23 37.55 41.91
C SER A 20 -13.84 38.85 41.39
N SER A 21 -14.63 38.71 40.32
CA SER A 21 -15.85 39.45 40.00
C SER A 21 -15.85 40.98 39.96
N SER A 22 -16.12 41.52 38.76
CA SER A 22 -17.05 42.64 38.60
C SER A 22 -17.93 42.42 37.36
N ALA A 23 -19.19 42.78 37.52
CA ALA A 23 -20.30 42.55 36.60
C ALA A 23 -20.56 43.72 35.64
N SER A 24 -21.51 43.49 34.73
CA SER A 24 -22.24 44.39 33.82
C SER A 24 -21.55 44.62 32.46
N SER A 25 -22.17 44.34 31.31
CA SER A 25 -23.43 44.90 30.84
C SER A 25 -23.90 44.19 29.56
N SER A 26 -25.21 44.17 29.41
CA SER A 26 -26.01 43.59 28.34
C SER A 26 -26.06 44.48 27.08
N ALA A 27 -25.94 43.88 25.89
CA ALA A 27 -26.52 44.44 24.67
C ALA A 27 -27.00 43.31 23.74
N ALA A 28 -28.32 43.26 23.55
CA ALA A 28 -29.01 42.39 22.63
C ALA A 28 -29.00 42.99 21.20
N MET A 29 -28.84 42.14 20.18
CA MET A 29 -29.33 42.42 18.83
C MET A 29 -29.83 41.12 18.19
N ARG A 30 -30.97 41.25 17.50
CA ARG A 30 -31.89 40.21 17.03
C ARG A 30 -31.50 39.57 15.68
N ASN A 31 -32.02 38.35 15.50
CA ASN A 31 -32.18 37.50 14.29
C ASN A 31 -32.44 38.22 12.94
N PRO A 32 -32.30 37.50 11.81
CA PRO A 32 -33.48 36.83 11.25
C PRO A 32 -33.27 35.36 10.85
N ARG A 33 -34.21 34.51 11.27
CA ARG A 33 -34.47 33.17 10.73
C ARG A 33 -35.26 33.31 9.43
N LEU A 34 -34.89 32.57 8.39
CA LEU A 34 -35.73 32.36 7.20
C LEU A 34 -36.47 31.03 7.33
N SER A 35 -37.80 31.12 7.32
CA SER A 35 -38.75 30.01 7.33
C SER A 35 -39.16 29.66 5.91
N PHE A 36 -39.05 28.39 5.54
CA PHE A 36 -39.66 27.82 4.33
C PHE A 36 -41.13 27.47 4.60
N SER A 37 -42.01 27.93 3.71
CA SER A 37 -43.43 27.57 3.66
C SER A 37 -43.72 26.90 2.33
N SER A 38 -44.14 25.64 2.38
CA SER A 38 -44.68 24.85 1.29
C SER A 38 -46.21 24.93 1.27
N SER A 39 -46.81 25.12 0.09
CA SER A 39 -48.10 24.53 -0.27
C SER A 39 -48.41 24.69 -1.78
N PRO A 40 -49.05 23.68 -2.43
CA PRO A 40 -49.23 23.61 -3.88
C PRO A 40 -50.67 23.96 -4.31
N ARG A 41 -50.88 24.43 -5.56
CA ARG A 41 -52.15 24.27 -6.28
C ARG A 41 -51.96 24.14 -7.80
N LEU A 42 -52.64 23.12 -8.32
CA LEU A 42 -52.92 22.80 -9.72
C LEU A 42 -53.76 23.89 -10.41
N PHE A 43 -53.63 24.06 -11.74
CA PHE A 43 -54.70 23.82 -12.73
C PHE A 43 -54.25 24.08 -14.19
N ASN A 44 -54.90 23.32 -15.09
CA ASN A 44 -54.74 23.14 -16.54
C ASN A 44 -54.88 24.39 -17.44
N GLY A 45 -54.36 24.27 -18.68
CA GLY A 45 -55.12 24.66 -19.88
C GLY A 45 -54.48 25.68 -20.84
N VAL A 46 -53.99 25.20 -21.98
CA VAL A 46 -53.66 25.92 -23.26
C VAL A 46 -55.03 26.29 -23.94
N PRO A 47 -55.22 27.25 -24.90
CA PRO A 47 -54.28 27.61 -25.97
C PRO A 47 -54.30 29.01 -26.64
N LEU A 48 -53.31 29.17 -27.54
CA LEU A 48 -53.22 29.98 -28.78
C LEU A 48 -53.13 31.53 -28.77
N GLY A 49 -52.04 32.01 -29.35
CA GLY A 49 -52.09 32.96 -30.48
C GLY A 49 -51.94 34.46 -30.17
N ASN A 50 -50.73 35.01 -30.31
CA ASN A 50 -50.49 36.08 -31.30
C ASN A 50 -49.01 36.43 -31.43
N ARG A 51 -48.57 36.53 -32.70
CA ARG A 51 -47.28 37.05 -33.13
C ARG A 51 -47.18 38.54 -32.82
N VAL A 52 -46.09 38.95 -32.19
CA VAL A 52 -45.52 40.29 -32.40
C VAL A 52 -44.02 40.14 -32.58
N SER A 53 -43.55 40.58 -33.75
CA SER A 53 -42.15 40.65 -34.15
C SER A 53 -41.51 41.89 -33.55
N PHE A 54 -40.36 41.74 -32.89
CA PHE A 54 -39.41 42.83 -32.69
C PHE A 54 -38.02 42.36 -33.12
N SER A 55 -37.53 42.98 -34.18
CA SER A 55 -36.16 42.93 -34.65
C SER A 55 -35.26 43.75 -33.71
N ALA A 56 -34.26 43.12 -33.09
CA ALA A 56 -33.13 43.81 -32.48
C ALA A 56 -31.83 43.09 -32.84
N GLY A 57 -30.87 43.88 -33.32
CA GLY A 57 -29.73 43.46 -34.12
C GLY A 57 -28.76 42.47 -33.48
N PHE A 58 -28.22 41.61 -34.34
CA PHE A 58 -27.08 40.76 -34.06
C PHE A 58 -25.86 41.59 -33.64
N ARG A 59 -25.47 41.50 -32.37
CA ARG A 59 -24.07 41.68 -31.98
C ARG A 59 -23.40 40.31 -32.10
N SER A 60 -22.41 40.23 -32.98
CA SER A 60 -21.50 39.09 -33.12
C SER A 60 -20.70 38.89 -31.83
N THR A 61 -21.24 38.12 -30.89
CA THR A 61 -20.45 37.50 -29.83
C THR A 61 -19.74 36.29 -30.41
N SER A 62 -18.43 36.41 -30.56
CA SER A 62 -17.51 35.29 -30.75
C SER A 62 -17.77 34.26 -29.65
N LEU A 63 -18.44 33.16 -30.02
CA LEU A 63 -18.40 31.91 -29.28
C LEU A 63 -16.95 31.43 -29.36
N ARG A 64 -16.16 31.77 -28.33
CA ARG A 64 -15.00 30.92 -27.99
C ARG A 64 -15.59 29.59 -27.55
N CYS A 65 -15.70 28.66 -28.49
CA CYS A 65 -15.76 27.26 -28.17
C CYS A 65 -14.51 26.95 -27.36
N TYR A 66 -14.64 26.87 -26.03
CA TYR A 66 -13.70 26.09 -25.26
C TYR A 66 -13.78 24.68 -25.84
N ALA A 67 -12.76 24.29 -26.59
CA ALA A 67 -12.56 22.89 -26.91
C ALA A 67 -12.56 22.16 -25.56
N SER A 68 -13.62 21.39 -25.30
CA SER A 68 -13.59 20.38 -24.26
C SER A 68 -12.33 19.57 -24.49
N SER A 69 -11.45 19.51 -23.49
CA SER A 69 -10.35 18.55 -23.48
C SER A 69 -10.89 17.22 -23.99
N ALA A 70 -10.24 16.63 -24.99
CA ALA A 70 -10.65 15.34 -25.56
C ALA A 70 -10.86 14.35 -24.40
N GLY A 71 -12.12 14.09 -24.05
CA GLY A 71 -12.47 13.46 -22.79
C GLY A 71 -12.01 12.01 -22.79
N PHE A 72 -11.23 11.64 -21.77
CA PHE A 72 -10.93 10.24 -21.50
C PHE A 72 -12.25 9.46 -21.35
N ASP A 73 -12.41 8.36 -22.09
CA ASP A 73 -13.56 7.47 -21.94
C ASP A 73 -13.49 6.79 -20.56
N LYS A 74 -14.34 7.25 -19.64
CA LYS A 74 -14.32 6.79 -18.25
C LYS A 74 -14.48 5.28 -18.18
N VAL A 75 -13.71 4.64 -17.30
CA VAL A 75 -13.85 3.22 -17.03
C VAL A 75 -15.14 3.01 -16.23
N ARG A 76 -16.07 2.27 -16.80
CA ARG A 76 -17.31 1.87 -16.14
C ARG A 76 -17.05 0.77 -15.11
N VAL A 77 -17.46 1.00 -13.87
CA VAL A 77 -17.41 0.02 -12.78
C VAL A 77 -18.81 -0.53 -12.55
N GLN A 78 -18.99 -1.85 -12.68
CA GLN A 78 -20.31 -2.48 -12.74
C GLN A 78 -21.02 -2.50 -11.39
N ASN A 79 -20.28 -2.87 -10.34
CA ASN A 79 -20.80 -2.99 -8.99
C ASN A 79 -20.29 -1.84 -8.11
N PRO A 80 -21.08 -1.41 -7.11
CA PRO A 80 -20.69 -0.31 -6.26
C PRO A 80 -19.54 -0.67 -5.32
N ILE A 81 -18.93 0.37 -4.76
CA ILE A 81 -18.09 0.29 -3.56
C ILE A 81 -18.70 1.13 -2.43
N VAL A 82 -18.36 0.79 -1.19
CA VAL A 82 -18.66 1.61 -0.01
C VAL A 82 -17.55 2.63 0.16
N GLU A 83 -17.90 3.91 0.30
CA GLU A 83 -16.97 4.96 0.70
C GLU A 83 -17.29 5.38 2.13
N MET A 84 -16.29 5.29 3.01
CA MET A 84 -16.37 5.79 4.38
C MET A 84 -15.51 7.05 4.51
N ASP A 85 -16.16 8.21 4.54
CA ASP A 85 -15.47 9.51 4.70
C ASP A 85 -14.97 9.69 6.14
N GLY A 86 -14.05 10.63 6.35
CA GLY A 86 -13.29 10.75 7.59
C GLY A 86 -13.18 12.17 8.13
N ASP A 87 -12.08 12.45 8.81
CA ASP A 87 -11.86 13.67 9.58
C ASP A 87 -10.55 14.40 9.21
N GLU A 88 -10.48 15.68 9.59
CA GLU A 88 -9.28 16.52 9.61
C GLU A 88 -8.50 16.54 8.28
N MET A 89 -7.17 16.37 8.31
CA MET A 89 -6.31 16.49 7.13
C MET A 89 -6.57 15.34 6.14
N ALA A 90 -6.89 14.16 6.66
CA ALA A 90 -7.21 13.00 5.83
C ALA A 90 -8.47 13.26 4.99
N ARG A 91 -9.51 13.90 5.55
CA ARG A 91 -10.74 14.26 4.80
C ARG A 91 -10.45 15.22 3.64
N ILE A 92 -9.57 16.20 3.86
CA ILE A 92 -9.17 17.17 2.82
C ILE A 92 -8.47 16.42 1.67
N ILE A 93 -7.46 15.60 1.99
CA ILE A 93 -6.74 14.79 1.03
C ILE A 93 -7.68 13.83 0.29
N TRP A 94 -8.60 13.20 1.01
CA TRP A 94 -9.58 12.27 0.46
C TRP A 94 -10.45 12.91 -0.61
N THR A 95 -10.92 14.13 -0.35
CA THR A 95 -11.68 14.92 -1.33
C THR A 95 -10.83 15.22 -2.57
N THR A 96 -9.59 15.70 -2.39
CA THR A 96 -8.69 16.00 -3.51
C THR A 96 -8.36 14.76 -4.35
N ILE A 97 -8.16 13.59 -3.72
CA ILE A 97 -7.92 12.32 -4.41
C ILE A 97 -9.14 11.98 -5.27
N LYS A 98 -10.36 12.05 -4.72
CA LYS A 98 -11.58 11.77 -5.49
C LYS A 98 -11.70 12.66 -6.72
N ASP A 99 -11.53 13.96 -6.53
CA ASP A 99 -11.77 14.96 -7.57
C ASP A 99 -10.70 14.94 -8.67
N LYS A 100 -9.43 14.67 -8.32
CA LYS A 100 -8.31 14.74 -9.27
C LYS A 100 -7.88 13.38 -9.82
N LEU A 101 -8.05 12.29 -9.06
CA LEU A 101 -7.47 10.98 -9.36
C LEU A 101 -8.50 9.88 -9.60
N ILE A 102 -9.75 10.01 -9.15
CA ILE A 102 -10.75 8.92 -9.25
C ILE A 102 -11.88 9.28 -10.22
N PHE A 103 -12.70 10.29 -9.88
CA PHE A 103 -13.90 10.65 -10.64
C PHE A 103 -13.66 11.19 -12.06
N PRO A 104 -12.52 11.80 -12.39
CA PRO A 104 -12.23 12.14 -13.79
C PRO A 104 -12.15 10.92 -14.71
N TYR A 105 -11.73 9.76 -14.18
CA TYR A 105 -11.40 8.58 -14.97
C TYR A 105 -12.37 7.43 -14.81
N LEU A 106 -13.20 7.42 -13.76
CA LEU A 106 -14.12 6.32 -13.44
C LEU A 106 -15.58 6.77 -13.45
N ASP A 107 -16.44 5.93 -14.00
CA ASP A 107 -17.89 5.93 -13.75
C ASP A 107 -18.18 4.89 -12.68
N LEU A 108 -18.34 5.35 -11.44
CA LEU A 108 -18.32 4.54 -10.22
C LEU A 108 -19.53 4.86 -9.33
N ASP A 109 -20.35 3.84 -9.06
CA ASP A 109 -21.43 3.94 -8.05
C ASP A 109 -20.83 3.84 -6.64
N ILE A 110 -20.98 4.89 -5.84
CA ILE A 110 -20.50 4.95 -4.47
C ILE A 110 -21.67 4.90 -3.49
N LYS A 111 -21.59 3.98 -2.52
CA LYS A 111 -22.42 4.00 -1.32
C LYS A 111 -21.67 4.78 -0.24
N TYR A 112 -22.02 6.06 -0.15
CA TYR A 112 -21.32 7.03 0.70
C TYR A 112 -21.85 7.01 2.13
N TYR A 113 -20.91 6.96 3.09
CA TYR A 113 -21.16 7.06 4.52
C TYR A 113 -20.18 8.07 5.14
N ASP A 114 -20.70 9.12 5.79
CA ASP A 114 -19.85 10.10 6.47
C ASP A 114 -19.51 9.63 7.89
N LEU A 115 -18.30 9.11 8.10
CA LEU A 115 -17.83 8.72 9.43
C LEU A 115 -17.09 9.85 10.16
N GLY A 116 -17.21 11.09 9.69
CA GLY A 116 -16.72 12.26 10.40
C GLY A 116 -17.31 12.34 11.82
N ILE A 117 -16.49 12.78 12.79
CA ILE A 117 -16.83 12.72 14.22
C ILE A 117 -18.17 13.39 14.56
N LEU A 118 -18.51 14.49 13.88
CA LEU A 118 -19.78 15.21 14.09
C LEU A 118 -20.98 14.42 13.56
N ASN A 119 -20.84 13.72 12.42
CA ASN A 119 -21.94 12.91 11.89
C ASN A 119 -22.11 11.60 12.69
N ARG A 120 -21.01 11.01 13.17
CA ARG A 120 -21.09 9.90 14.12
C ARG A 120 -21.80 10.32 15.41
N ASP A 121 -21.47 11.47 15.98
CA ASP A 121 -22.19 11.98 17.16
C ASP A 121 -23.67 12.27 16.87
N ALA A 122 -23.98 12.86 15.71
CA ALA A 122 -25.35 13.14 15.28
C ALA A 122 -26.20 11.88 15.13
N THR A 123 -25.59 10.77 14.68
CA THR A 123 -26.25 9.48 14.42
C THR A 123 -26.14 8.48 15.56
N ASP A 124 -25.61 8.90 16.73
CA ASP A 124 -25.32 8.03 17.87
C ASP A 124 -24.45 6.81 17.46
N ASP A 125 -23.46 7.08 16.61
CA ASP A 125 -22.51 6.15 15.98
C ASP A 125 -23.12 5.08 15.07
N ARG A 126 -24.42 5.19 14.73
CA ARG A 126 -25.11 4.24 13.83
C ARG A 126 -24.51 4.21 12.43
N VAL A 127 -24.07 5.35 11.90
CA VAL A 127 -23.47 5.42 10.55
C VAL A 127 -22.24 4.50 10.41
N THR A 128 -21.51 4.26 11.50
CA THR A 128 -20.36 3.36 11.55
C THR A 128 -20.77 1.89 11.40
N VAL A 129 -21.90 1.51 12.00
CA VAL A 129 -22.45 0.15 11.89
C VAL A 129 -23.05 -0.06 10.49
N GLU A 130 -23.85 0.91 10.03
CA GLU A 130 -24.51 0.87 8.72
C GLU A 130 -23.50 0.79 7.57
N SER A 131 -22.34 1.46 7.68
CA SER A 131 -21.28 1.37 6.68
C SER A 131 -20.60 0.00 6.67
N ALA A 132 -20.41 -0.64 7.83
CA ALA A 132 -19.85 -1.99 7.92
C ALA A 132 -20.81 -3.04 7.34
N GLU A 133 -22.11 -2.93 7.63
CA GLU A 133 -23.14 -3.81 7.05
C GLU A 133 -23.24 -3.63 5.53
N ALA A 134 -23.15 -2.39 5.04
CA ALA A 134 -23.08 -2.11 3.61
C ALA A 134 -21.82 -2.73 2.99
N THR A 135 -20.71 -2.77 3.73
CA THR A 135 -19.45 -3.38 3.27
C THR A 135 -19.61 -4.88 3.09
N LEU A 136 -20.24 -5.58 4.03
CA LEU A 136 -20.60 -7.01 3.86
C LEU A 136 -21.49 -7.22 2.63
N LYS A 137 -22.44 -6.31 2.37
CA LYS A 137 -23.34 -6.39 1.22
C LYS A 137 -22.62 -6.18 -0.11
N TYR A 138 -21.75 -5.17 -0.21
CA TYR A 138 -21.12 -4.75 -1.46
C TYR A 138 -19.69 -5.28 -1.64
N ASN A 139 -19.14 -5.95 -0.64
CA ASN A 139 -17.84 -6.66 -0.59
C ASN A 139 -16.59 -5.76 -0.64
N VAL A 140 -16.74 -4.46 -0.87
CA VAL A 140 -15.60 -3.53 -1.02
C VAL A 140 -15.91 -2.24 -0.29
N ALA A 141 -15.04 -1.86 0.64
CA ALA A 141 -14.99 -0.52 1.22
C ALA A 141 -13.64 0.15 1.04
N VAL A 142 -13.68 1.47 0.88
CA VAL A 142 -12.52 2.36 0.98
C VAL A 142 -12.79 3.36 2.10
N LYS A 143 -11.85 3.49 3.02
CA LYS A 143 -12.06 4.24 4.26
C LYS A 143 -11.00 5.30 4.49
N CYS A 144 -11.48 6.52 4.75
CA CYS A 144 -10.67 7.62 5.23
C CYS A 144 -10.39 7.48 6.74
N ALA A 145 -9.29 8.08 7.20
CA ALA A 145 -8.95 8.10 8.62
C ALA A 145 -9.98 8.90 9.43
N THR A 146 -10.34 8.37 10.60
CA THR A 146 -11.40 8.90 11.48
C THR A 146 -10.86 9.18 12.89
N ILE A 147 -11.35 10.21 13.55
CA ILE A 147 -11.01 10.51 14.94
C ILE A 147 -11.55 9.39 15.86
N THR A 148 -10.75 8.88 16.79
CA THR A 148 -11.30 8.15 17.96
C THR A 148 -11.27 9.13 19.14
N PRO A 149 -12.43 9.54 19.70
CA PRO A 149 -12.46 10.62 20.68
C PRO A 149 -11.90 10.20 22.04
N ASP A 150 -11.09 11.06 22.64
CA ASP A 150 -10.69 11.04 24.05
C ASP A 150 -11.41 12.17 24.81
N GLU A 151 -11.10 12.38 26.10
CA GLU A 151 -11.70 13.44 26.92
C GLU A 151 -11.48 14.84 26.34
N THR A 152 -10.38 15.06 25.63
CA THR A 152 -10.06 16.33 24.99
C THR A 152 -10.94 16.53 23.76
N ARG A 153 -11.10 15.49 22.93
CA ARG A 153 -11.95 15.53 21.74
C ARG A 153 -13.43 15.65 22.08
N VAL A 154 -13.90 15.01 23.16
CA VAL A 154 -15.27 15.20 23.67
C VAL A 154 -15.55 16.67 23.94
N LYS A 155 -14.61 17.38 24.58
CA LYS A 155 -14.73 18.82 24.85
C LYS A 155 -14.60 19.67 23.58
N GLU A 156 -13.67 19.33 22.69
CA GLU A 156 -13.41 20.08 21.45
C GLU A 156 -14.64 20.12 20.55
N PHE A 157 -15.30 18.97 20.36
CA PHE A 157 -16.43 18.83 19.44
C PHE A 157 -17.80 18.90 20.12
N GLY A 158 -17.85 19.00 21.46
CA GLY A 158 -19.11 19.01 22.21
C GLY A 158 -19.90 17.70 22.09
N LEU A 159 -19.20 16.56 22.16
CA LEU A 159 -19.78 15.24 21.89
C LEU A 159 -20.74 14.80 23.01
N LYS A 160 -21.81 14.10 22.64
CA LYS A 160 -22.75 13.46 23.57
C LYS A 160 -22.08 12.38 24.41
N SER A 161 -21.11 11.69 23.84
CA SER A 161 -20.42 10.55 24.45
C SER A 161 -19.03 10.35 23.86
N MET A 162 -18.18 9.64 24.59
CA MET A 162 -16.88 9.18 24.08
C MET A 162 -17.11 7.93 23.21
N TRP A 163 -17.46 8.16 21.94
CA TRP A 163 -17.75 7.09 20.99
C TRP A 163 -16.57 6.13 20.78
N ARG A 164 -16.88 4.86 20.49
CA ARG A 164 -15.85 3.84 20.22
C ARG A 164 -15.09 4.15 18.92
N SER A 165 -13.95 3.50 18.74
CA SER A 165 -13.19 3.61 17.50
C SER A 165 -13.97 3.02 16.32
N PRO A 166 -14.16 3.77 15.21
CA PRO A 166 -14.81 3.24 14.01
C PRO A 166 -14.11 2.00 13.46
N ASN A 167 -12.78 1.99 13.47
CA ASN A 167 -11.99 0.84 13.01
C ASN A 167 -12.28 -0.40 13.87
N GLY A 168 -12.39 -0.23 15.19
CA GLY A 168 -12.77 -1.33 16.09
C GLY A 168 -14.17 -1.87 15.78
N THR A 169 -15.16 -0.99 15.62
CA THR A 169 -16.54 -1.38 15.29
C THR A 169 -16.63 -2.10 13.95
N ILE A 170 -16.02 -1.55 12.90
CA ILE A 170 -16.03 -2.13 11.54
C ILE A 170 -15.32 -3.49 11.54
N ARG A 171 -14.13 -3.60 12.14
CA ARG A 171 -13.39 -4.87 12.24
C ARG A 171 -14.15 -5.94 13.00
N ASN A 172 -14.90 -5.54 14.04
CA ASN A 172 -15.73 -6.48 14.79
C ASN A 172 -16.91 -7.02 13.97
N ILE A 173 -17.48 -6.21 13.07
CA ILE A 173 -18.60 -6.60 12.21
C ILE A 173 -18.12 -7.41 11.00
N LEU A 174 -17.00 -7.01 10.40
CA LEU A 174 -16.41 -7.69 9.25
C LEU A 174 -15.66 -8.97 9.65
N ASP A 175 -15.26 -9.10 10.92
CA ASP A 175 -14.53 -10.25 11.49
C ASP A 175 -13.38 -10.70 10.58
N GLY A 176 -12.34 -9.88 10.49
CA GLY A 176 -11.29 -10.06 9.49
C GLY A 176 -9.87 -9.80 9.97
N THR A 177 -8.92 -10.17 9.12
CA THR A 177 -7.48 -9.98 9.32
C THR A 177 -7.02 -8.70 8.64
N VAL A 178 -6.28 -7.83 9.35
CA VAL A 178 -5.72 -6.61 8.78
C VAL A 178 -4.34 -6.90 8.21
N PHE A 179 -4.19 -6.76 6.90
CA PHE A 179 -2.91 -6.89 6.21
C PHE A 179 -2.28 -5.53 5.95
N ARG A 180 -1.04 -5.35 6.39
CA ARG A 180 -0.26 -4.13 6.19
C ARG A 180 1.01 -4.43 5.39
N GLU A 181 1.21 -3.71 4.30
CA GLU A 181 2.36 -3.88 3.41
C GLU A 181 2.97 -2.53 3.01
N PRO A 182 4.30 -2.37 3.11
CA PRO A 182 4.97 -1.13 2.73
C PRO A 182 5.00 -0.93 1.22
N ILE A 183 4.88 0.32 0.80
CA ILE A 183 4.93 0.78 -0.59
C ILE A 183 6.37 1.18 -0.87
N LEU A 184 7.06 0.40 -1.72
CA LEU A 184 8.49 0.59 -1.98
C LEU A 184 8.72 1.61 -3.09
N CYS A 185 9.58 2.61 -2.81
CA CYS A 185 10.13 3.55 -3.78
C CYS A 185 11.65 3.42 -3.79
N LYS A 186 12.29 3.22 -4.96
CA LYS A 186 13.72 2.89 -5.05
C LYS A 186 14.65 3.94 -4.44
N ASN A 187 14.28 5.22 -4.55
CA ASN A 187 15.07 6.35 -4.07
C ASN A 187 14.79 6.72 -2.60
N ILE A 188 13.89 6.02 -1.92
CA ILE A 188 13.64 6.23 -0.50
C ILE A 188 14.50 5.27 0.32
N PRO A 189 15.45 5.78 1.14
CA PRO A 189 16.28 4.92 1.96
C PRO A 189 15.45 4.27 3.06
N ARG A 190 15.76 3.01 3.34
CA ARG A 190 15.18 2.23 4.44
C ARG A 190 16.06 2.37 5.68
N ILE A 191 15.45 2.39 6.86
CA ILE A 191 16.18 2.42 8.14
C ILE A 191 16.98 1.12 8.33
N VAL A 192 16.40 -0.01 7.91
CA VAL A 192 17.08 -1.31 7.87
C VAL A 192 17.48 -1.59 6.41
N PRO A 193 18.75 -1.39 6.02
CA PRO A 193 19.16 -1.46 4.62
C PRO A 193 19.03 -2.86 3.99
N GLY A 194 19.02 -3.90 4.82
CA GLY A 194 18.87 -5.29 4.39
C GLY A 194 17.48 -5.61 3.82
N TRP A 195 16.45 -4.83 4.15
CA TRP A 195 15.07 -5.09 3.73
C TRP A 195 14.84 -4.76 2.26
N LYS A 196 15.23 -5.67 1.36
CA LYS A 196 15.11 -5.48 -0.09
C LYS A 196 13.71 -5.70 -0.63
N LYS A 197 12.93 -6.58 0.01
CA LYS A 197 11.55 -6.94 -0.33
C LYS A 197 10.59 -6.49 0.78
N PRO A 198 9.28 -6.33 0.49
CA PRO A 198 8.30 -5.95 1.51
C PRO A 198 8.16 -7.03 2.58
N ILE A 199 7.76 -6.65 3.79
CA ILE A 199 7.25 -7.57 4.81
C ILE A 199 5.79 -7.26 4.99
N CYS A 200 4.91 -8.24 4.78
CA CYS A 200 3.47 -8.06 4.95
C CYS A 200 3.04 -8.59 6.32
N ILE A 201 2.51 -7.72 7.18
CA ILE A 201 1.96 -8.12 8.48
C ILE A 201 0.49 -8.50 8.29
N GLY A 202 0.09 -9.69 8.72
CA GLY A 202 -1.30 -10.06 8.95
C GLY A 202 -1.62 -9.96 10.44
N ARG A 203 -2.40 -8.96 10.85
CA ARG A 203 -2.84 -8.76 12.24
C ARG A 203 -4.20 -9.41 12.45
N HIS A 204 -4.31 -10.30 13.44
CA HIS A 204 -5.56 -11.00 13.79
C HIS A 204 -6.75 -10.07 14.09
N ALA A 205 -6.51 -8.87 14.63
CA ALA A 205 -7.52 -7.83 14.84
C ALA A 205 -8.79 -8.23 15.64
N PHE A 206 -8.78 -9.35 16.37
CA PHE A 206 -9.83 -9.80 17.26
C PHE A 206 -9.27 -10.18 18.65
N GLY A 207 -10.09 -10.03 19.70
CA GLY A 207 -9.79 -10.52 21.05
C GLY A 207 -8.54 -9.91 21.70
N ASP A 208 -7.90 -10.69 22.57
CA ASP A 208 -6.69 -10.34 23.31
C ASP A 208 -6.88 -9.04 24.13
N GLN A 209 -5.82 -8.22 24.28
CA GLN A 209 -5.86 -6.97 25.05
C GLN A 209 -6.92 -5.97 24.54
N TYR A 210 -7.34 -6.07 23.28
CA TYR A 210 -8.28 -5.14 22.66
C TYR A 210 -9.74 -5.43 23.01
N ARG A 211 -10.01 -6.57 23.66
CA ARG A 211 -11.31 -6.92 24.27
C ARG A 211 -11.14 -7.42 25.70
N ALA A 212 -10.08 -6.98 26.38
CA ALA A 212 -9.84 -7.31 27.77
C ALA A 212 -10.78 -6.54 28.71
N THR A 213 -10.96 -7.07 29.91
CA THR A 213 -11.50 -6.33 31.05
C THR A 213 -10.39 -6.13 32.08
N ASP A 214 -10.14 -4.89 32.47
CA ASP A 214 -9.08 -4.51 33.39
C ASP A 214 -9.61 -3.70 34.59
N THR A 215 -8.85 -3.70 35.68
CA THR A 215 -9.22 -2.98 36.91
C THR A 215 -8.02 -2.64 37.80
N VAL A 216 -8.16 -1.57 38.57
CA VAL A 216 -7.22 -1.17 39.63
C VAL A 216 -7.66 -1.78 40.95
N ILE A 217 -6.80 -2.60 41.53
CA ILE A 217 -6.98 -3.22 42.84
C ILE A 217 -6.54 -2.23 43.91
N LYS A 218 -7.43 -1.87 44.84
CA LYS A 218 -7.18 -0.80 45.84
C LYS A 218 -6.52 -1.28 47.13
N GLY A 219 -6.45 -2.58 47.39
CA GLY A 219 -5.94 -3.12 48.64
C GLY A 219 -5.75 -4.65 48.60
N PRO A 220 -5.40 -5.27 49.75
CA PRO A 220 -5.13 -6.70 49.82
C PRO A 220 -6.37 -7.54 49.44
N GLY A 221 -6.16 -8.65 48.73
CA GLY A 221 -7.25 -9.52 48.28
C GLY A 221 -6.80 -10.67 47.38
N LYS A 222 -7.67 -11.66 47.16
CA LYS A 222 -7.41 -12.79 46.27
C LYS A 222 -8.08 -12.57 44.92
N LEU A 223 -7.32 -12.63 43.84
CA LEU A 223 -7.80 -12.61 42.47
C LEU A 223 -7.93 -14.06 41.95
N LYS A 224 -9.12 -14.38 41.44
CA LYS A 224 -9.44 -15.65 40.80
C LYS A 224 -10.00 -15.41 39.39
N MET A 225 -9.87 -16.41 38.54
CA MET A 225 -10.60 -16.54 37.28
C MET A 225 -11.62 -17.66 37.43
N VAL A 226 -12.87 -17.42 37.01
CA VAL A 226 -13.96 -18.39 37.11
C VAL A 226 -14.59 -18.56 35.73
N PHE A 227 -14.68 -19.81 35.26
CA PHE A 227 -15.42 -20.17 34.06
C PHE A 227 -16.60 -21.07 34.45
N VAL A 228 -17.80 -20.67 34.05
CA VAL A 228 -19.05 -21.39 34.36
C VAL A 228 -19.57 -22.02 33.06
N PRO A 229 -19.48 -23.35 32.90
CA PRO A 229 -20.02 -24.02 31.72
C PRO A 229 -21.55 -23.91 31.66
N GLU A 230 -22.10 -23.66 30.46
CA GLU A 230 -23.56 -23.59 30.27
C GLU A 230 -24.27 -24.95 30.48
N GLY A 231 -23.56 -26.07 30.29
CA GLY A 231 -24.09 -27.43 30.40
C GLY A 231 -24.39 -27.91 31.83
N GLY A 232 -24.20 -27.06 32.85
CA GLY A 232 -24.40 -27.42 34.26
C GLY A 232 -23.21 -28.14 34.91
N ASP A 233 -22.10 -28.28 34.21
CA ASP A 233 -20.84 -28.76 34.79
C ASP A 233 -20.33 -27.80 35.88
N ALA A 234 -19.53 -28.32 36.80
CA ALA A 234 -18.97 -27.54 37.90
C ALA A 234 -18.10 -26.38 37.36
N PRO A 235 -18.24 -25.15 37.92
CA PRO A 235 -17.38 -24.04 37.57
C PRO A 235 -15.90 -24.36 37.74
N VAL A 236 -15.10 -23.93 36.77
CA VAL A 236 -13.63 -23.99 36.86
C VAL A 236 -13.14 -22.73 37.54
N GLU A 237 -12.54 -22.87 38.72
CA GLU A 237 -11.88 -21.78 39.44
C GLU A 237 -10.36 -21.90 39.37
N LEU A 238 -9.69 -20.81 38.97
CA LEU A 238 -8.23 -20.72 38.90
C LEU A 238 -7.76 -19.56 39.76
N ASP A 239 -6.84 -19.83 40.68
CA ASP A 239 -6.17 -18.79 41.46
C ASP A 239 -5.16 -18.05 40.57
N VAL A 240 -5.29 -16.72 40.49
CA VAL A 240 -4.40 -15.88 39.68
C VAL A 240 -3.30 -15.25 40.55
N TYR A 241 -3.70 -14.51 41.58
CA TYR A 241 -2.75 -13.83 42.48
C TYR A 241 -3.38 -13.47 43.83
N ASN A 242 -2.53 -13.31 44.86
CA ASN A 242 -2.94 -12.83 46.18
C ASN A 242 -2.29 -11.47 46.46
N PHE A 243 -3.02 -10.40 46.20
CA PHE A 243 -2.59 -9.02 46.40
C PHE A 243 -2.35 -8.75 47.89
N LYS A 244 -1.17 -8.18 48.19
CA LYS A 244 -0.80 -7.70 49.54
C LYS A 244 -1.00 -6.19 49.71
N GLY A 245 -1.40 -5.51 48.65
CA GLY A 245 -1.61 -4.06 48.59
C GLY A 245 -2.16 -3.67 47.21
N PRO A 246 -2.17 -2.38 46.86
CA PRO A 246 -2.69 -1.91 45.58
C PRO A 246 -1.96 -2.53 44.36
N GLY A 247 -2.68 -2.69 43.26
CA GLY A 247 -2.14 -3.24 42.02
C GLY A 247 -3.12 -3.14 40.85
N VAL A 248 -2.87 -3.90 39.79
CA VAL A 248 -3.72 -3.95 38.59
C VAL A 248 -3.97 -5.39 38.17
N ALA A 249 -5.10 -5.64 37.52
CA ALA A 249 -5.46 -6.94 36.99
C ALA A 249 -6.14 -6.78 35.63
N LEU A 250 -5.99 -7.78 34.76
CA LEU A 250 -6.71 -7.87 33.50
C LEU A 250 -7.09 -9.33 33.19
N SER A 251 -8.15 -9.49 32.41
CA SER A 251 -8.55 -10.77 31.81
C SER A 251 -8.81 -10.56 30.32
N MET A 252 -8.38 -11.50 29.47
CA MET A 252 -8.55 -11.45 28.03
C MET A 252 -8.93 -12.83 27.48
N TYR A 253 -9.47 -12.86 26.26
CA TYR A 253 -9.91 -14.09 25.60
C TYR A 253 -9.70 -14.03 24.09
N ASN A 254 -9.75 -15.20 23.47
CA ASN A 254 -9.90 -15.37 22.04
C ASN A 254 -10.80 -16.58 21.77
N VAL A 255 -11.20 -16.79 20.51
CA VAL A 255 -12.08 -17.89 20.11
C VAL A 255 -11.52 -18.64 18.91
N ASP A 256 -11.66 -19.96 18.91
CA ASP A 256 -11.09 -20.85 17.89
C ASP A 256 -11.55 -20.49 16.46
N GLU A 257 -12.82 -20.09 16.30
CA GLU A 257 -13.39 -19.67 15.01
C GLU A 257 -12.61 -18.50 14.40
N SER A 258 -12.36 -17.46 15.19
CA SER A 258 -11.61 -16.28 14.74
C SER A 258 -10.15 -16.62 14.45
N ILE A 259 -9.52 -17.50 15.24
CA ILE A 259 -8.13 -17.95 14.98
C ILE A 259 -8.05 -18.76 13.68
N ARG A 260 -9.03 -19.63 13.40
CA ARG A 260 -9.10 -20.39 12.14
C ARG A 260 -9.26 -19.47 10.93
N ALA A 261 -10.17 -18.50 11.00
CA ALA A 261 -10.35 -17.50 9.94
C ALA A 261 -9.07 -16.67 9.71
N PHE A 262 -8.36 -16.32 10.79
CA PHE A 262 -7.06 -15.66 10.72
C PHE A 262 -5.98 -16.51 10.03
N ALA A 263 -5.93 -17.82 10.34
CA ALA A 263 -5.03 -18.76 9.67
C ALA A 263 -5.35 -18.86 8.16
N ASP A 264 -6.62 -19.11 7.82
CA ASP A 264 -7.07 -19.26 6.43
C ASP A 264 -6.79 -17.99 5.59
N SER A 265 -7.08 -16.80 6.13
CA SER A 265 -6.79 -15.53 5.45
C SER A 265 -5.29 -15.28 5.27
N SER A 266 -4.47 -15.59 6.28
CA SER A 266 -3.01 -15.45 6.21
C SER A 266 -2.40 -16.39 5.16
N MET A 267 -2.89 -17.63 5.10
CA MET A 267 -2.45 -18.63 4.10
C MET A 267 -2.86 -18.23 2.69
N SER A 268 -4.10 -17.76 2.52
CA SER A 268 -4.61 -17.26 1.25
C SER A 268 -3.77 -16.10 0.72
N LEU A 269 -3.44 -15.12 1.58
CA LEU A 269 -2.59 -14.00 1.18
C LEU A 269 -1.18 -14.47 0.79
N ALA A 270 -0.55 -15.32 1.60
CA ALA A 270 0.78 -15.85 1.34
C ALA A 270 0.84 -16.61 0.00
N LEU A 271 -0.16 -17.44 -0.28
CA LEU A 271 -0.29 -18.14 -1.56
C LEU A 271 -0.46 -17.17 -2.73
N SER A 272 -1.32 -16.16 -2.60
CA SER A 272 -1.56 -15.15 -3.65
C SER A 272 -0.29 -14.38 -4.02
N LYS A 273 0.59 -14.15 -3.04
CA LYS A 273 1.89 -13.49 -3.21
C LYS A 273 3.02 -14.44 -3.58
N LYS A 274 2.78 -15.75 -3.50
CA LYS A 274 3.80 -16.80 -3.59
C LYS A 274 4.95 -16.54 -2.63
N TRP A 275 4.62 -16.18 -1.38
CA TRP A 275 5.56 -15.89 -0.31
C TRP A 275 5.41 -16.90 0.83
N PRO A 276 6.49 -17.21 1.58
CA PRO A 276 6.36 -18.02 2.79
C PRO A 276 5.59 -17.26 3.88
N LEU A 277 4.99 -18.01 4.81
CA LEU A 277 4.19 -17.51 5.92
C LEU A 277 4.84 -17.84 7.27
N TYR A 278 4.91 -16.86 8.16
CA TYR A 278 5.36 -17.04 9.53
C TYR A 278 4.29 -16.65 10.54
N LEU A 279 3.96 -17.53 11.49
CA LEU A 279 3.17 -17.17 12.68
C LEU A 279 4.13 -16.91 13.85
N SER A 280 3.97 -15.79 14.56
CA SER A 280 4.70 -15.52 15.80
C SER A 280 3.82 -15.58 17.04
N THR A 281 4.30 -16.25 18.09
CA THR A 281 3.63 -16.28 19.40
C THR A 281 4.65 -16.33 20.56
N LYS A 282 4.18 -16.33 21.81
CA LYS A 282 4.98 -16.66 23.00
C LYS A 282 4.47 -17.92 23.71
N ASN A 283 4.22 -19.00 22.95
CA ASN A 283 3.71 -20.27 23.47
C ASN A 283 4.61 -20.99 24.49
N THR A 284 5.89 -20.61 24.61
CA THR A 284 6.75 -21.11 25.70
C THR A 284 6.30 -20.63 27.08
N ILE A 285 5.72 -19.42 27.15
CA ILE A 285 5.17 -18.77 28.35
C ILE A 285 3.66 -19.02 28.45
N LEU A 286 2.90 -18.64 27.41
CA LEU A 286 1.46 -18.81 27.36
C LEU A 286 1.10 -20.17 26.73
N LYS A 287 1.50 -21.26 27.39
CA LYS A 287 1.43 -22.63 26.86
C LYS A 287 0.06 -23.05 26.33
N LYS A 288 -1.02 -22.62 27.00
CA LYS A 288 -2.40 -22.93 26.58
C LYS A 288 -2.92 -21.91 25.57
N TYR A 289 -2.82 -20.63 25.89
CA TYR A 289 -3.39 -19.54 25.08
C TYR A 289 -2.70 -19.42 23.71
N ASP A 290 -1.38 -19.22 23.71
CA ASP A 290 -0.59 -19.09 22.47
C ASP A 290 -0.31 -20.45 21.84
N GLY A 291 -0.34 -21.53 22.64
CA GLY A 291 -0.35 -22.89 22.12
C GLY A 291 -1.53 -23.12 21.18
N ARG A 292 -2.72 -22.64 21.54
CA ARG A 292 -3.92 -22.81 20.69
C ARG A 292 -3.80 -22.14 19.33
N PHE A 293 -3.18 -20.96 19.25
CA PHE A 293 -2.87 -20.31 17.97
C PHE A 293 -1.97 -21.17 17.10
N LYS A 294 -0.87 -21.68 17.68
CA LYS A 294 0.07 -22.56 16.99
C LYS A 294 -0.65 -23.82 16.46
N ASP A 295 -1.39 -24.49 17.33
CA ASP A 295 -2.06 -25.75 17.01
C ASP A 295 -3.09 -25.55 15.88
N ILE A 296 -3.92 -24.49 15.97
CA ILE A 296 -4.92 -24.19 14.93
C ILE A 296 -4.27 -23.87 13.59
N PHE A 297 -3.19 -23.08 13.55
CA PHE A 297 -2.51 -22.79 12.29
C PHE A 297 -1.90 -24.04 11.67
N GLU A 298 -1.35 -24.95 12.47
CA GLU A 298 -0.82 -26.24 12.00
C GLU A 298 -1.95 -27.12 11.44
N GLU A 299 -3.06 -27.26 12.16
CA GLU A 299 -4.26 -27.98 11.73
C GLU A 299 -4.75 -27.44 10.37
N VAL A 300 -4.96 -26.12 10.25
CA VAL A 300 -5.43 -25.48 9.02
C VAL A 300 -4.44 -25.66 7.87
N TYR A 301 -3.14 -25.56 8.15
CA TYR A 301 -2.09 -25.76 7.14
C TYR A 301 -2.14 -27.17 6.57
N ASP A 302 -2.06 -28.19 7.43
CA ASP A 302 -2.02 -29.59 7.04
C ASP A 302 -3.31 -30.03 6.33
N GLU A 303 -4.48 -29.55 6.78
CA GLU A 303 -5.77 -29.94 6.21
C GLU A 303 -6.05 -29.32 4.84
N LYS A 304 -5.68 -28.05 4.60
CA LYS A 304 -6.19 -27.26 3.46
C LYS A 304 -5.15 -26.64 2.55
N TRP A 305 -3.93 -26.38 3.04
CA TRP A 305 -2.99 -25.46 2.38
C TRP A 305 -1.64 -26.07 2.03
N LYS A 306 -1.19 -27.09 2.75
CA LYS A 306 0.12 -27.72 2.58
C LYS A 306 0.45 -28.06 1.13
N GLN A 307 -0.44 -28.80 0.46
CA GLN A 307 -0.23 -29.17 -0.94
C GLN A 307 -0.08 -27.94 -1.86
N LYS A 308 -0.94 -26.92 -1.70
CA LYS A 308 -0.91 -25.69 -2.51
C LYS A 308 0.39 -24.91 -2.28
N PHE A 309 0.89 -24.92 -1.04
CA PHE A 309 2.14 -24.25 -0.66
C PHE A 309 3.35 -24.96 -1.26
N GLU A 310 3.41 -26.30 -1.16
CA GLU A 310 4.44 -27.14 -1.76
C GLU A 310 4.49 -26.99 -3.29
N GLU A 311 3.32 -26.99 -3.95
CA GLU A 311 3.19 -26.75 -5.40
C GLU A 311 3.73 -25.38 -5.84
N ASN A 312 3.72 -24.38 -4.95
CA ASN A 312 4.24 -23.04 -5.21
C ASN A 312 5.63 -22.80 -4.60
N SER A 313 6.28 -23.84 -4.06
CA SER A 313 7.61 -23.74 -3.44
C SER A 313 7.68 -22.72 -2.29
N ILE A 314 6.61 -22.62 -1.51
CA ILE A 314 6.51 -21.80 -0.30
C ILE A 314 6.16 -22.69 0.90
N TRP A 315 6.32 -22.16 2.12
CA TRP A 315 6.10 -22.92 3.35
C TRP A 315 5.43 -22.06 4.42
N TYR A 316 4.85 -22.73 5.42
CA TYR A 316 4.42 -22.14 6.68
C TYR A 316 5.39 -22.55 7.80
N GLU A 317 5.70 -21.63 8.71
CA GLU A 317 6.51 -21.90 9.89
C GLU A 317 6.02 -21.12 11.12
N HIS A 318 5.92 -21.80 12.26
CA HIS A 318 5.74 -21.15 13.56
C HIS A 318 7.08 -20.71 14.16
N ARG A 319 7.14 -19.50 14.69
CA ARG A 319 8.29 -18.98 15.45
C ARG A 319 7.88 -18.36 16.78
N LEU A 320 8.82 -18.34 17.72
CA LEU A 320 8.67 -17.49 18.90
C LEU A 320 8.85 -16.03 18.49
N ILE A 321 8.05 -15.13 19.07
CA ILE A 321 8.04 -13.71 18.71
C ILE A 321 9.41 -13.05 18.83
N ASP A 322 10.23 -13.44 19.82
CA ASP A 322 11.60 -12.97 19.99
C ASP A 322 12.56 -13.43 18.90
N ASP A 323 12.43 -14.66 18.39
CA ASP A 323 13.18 -15.08 17.21
C ASP A 323 12.65 -14.42 15.94
N MET A 324 11.33 -14.25 15.83
CA MET A 324 10.70 -13.66 14.64
C MET A 324 11.10 -12.19 14.44
N VAL A 325 11.14 -11.38 15.50
CA VAL A 325 11.62 -9.99 15.40
C VAL A 325 13.10 -9.93 15.02
N ALA A 326 13.94 -10.85 15.53
CA ALA A 326 15.34 -10.94 15.16
C ALA A 326 15.51 -11.42 13.71
N TYR A 327 14.67 -12.35 13.26
CA TYR A 327 14.58 -12.78 11.87
C TYR A 327 14.19 -11.62 10.96
N ALA A 328 13.18 -10.82 11.34
CA ALA A 328 12.76 -9.68 10.56
C ALA A 328 13.91 -8.71 10.30
N LEU A 329 14.68 -8.35 11.34
CA LEU A 329 15.84 -7.46 11.21
C LEU A 329 16.97 -8.00 10.31
N LYS A 330 17.22 -9.32 10.31
CA LYS A 330 18.30 -9.95 9.52
C LYS A 330 17.87 -10.40 8.11
N SER A 331 16.57 -10.53 7.87
CA SER A 331 16.01 -11.01 6.60
C SER A 331 16.11 -9.97 5.48
N GLU A 332 16.00 -10.42 4.23
CA GLU A 332 15.81 -9.50 3.09
C GLU A 332 14.34 -9.08 2.88
N GLY A 333 13.41 -9.52 3.73
CA GLY A 333 11.96 -9.41 3.52
C GLY A 333 11.40 -10.48 2.56
N GLY A 334 10.18 -10.26 2.05
CA GLY A 334 9.52 -11.11 1.06
C GLY A 334 8.75 -12.29 1.67
N TYR A 335 8.05 -12.04 2.76
CA TYR A 335 7.21 -13.03 3.47
C TYR A 335 5.99 -12.36 4.09
N VAL A 336 4.98 -13.18 4.38
CA VAL A 336 3.84 -12.79 5.21
C VAL A 336 4.14 -13.17 6.65
N TRP A 337 3.87 -12.26 7.58
CA TRP A 337 4.06 -12.44 9.01
C TRP A 337 2.71 -12.28 9.71
N ALA A 338 2.11 -13.42 10.06
CA ALA A 338 0.92 -13.49 10.89
C ALA A 338 1.27 -13.17 12.35
N CYS A 339 0.72 -12.07 12.83
CA CYS A 339 0.87 -11.57 14.19
C CYS A 339 -0.45 -11.66 14.96
N LYS A 340 -0.35 -12.03 16.23
CA LYS A 340 -1.43 -11.81 17.20
C LYS A 340 -1.81 -10.34 17.26
N ASN A 341 -2.96 -10.03 17.86
CA ASN A 341 -3.55 -8.70 17.76
C ASN A 341 -2.60 -7.58 18.22
N TYR A 342 -1.98 -7.73 19.40
CA TYR A 342 -1.03 -6.75 19.94
C TYR A 342 0.29 -6.69 19.16
N ASP A 343 0.86 -7.85 18.83
CA ASP A 343 2.13 -7.92 18.08
C ASP A 343 1.97 -7.26 16.70
N GLY A 344 0.84 -7.47 16.03
CA GLY A 344 0.56 -6.89 14.72
C GLY A 344 0.41 -5.38 14.77
N ASP A 345 -0.14 -4.84 15.85
CA ASP A 345 -0.24 -3.40 16.06
C ASP A 345 1.17 -2.77 16.15
N VAL A 346 1.98 -3.24 17.11
CA VAL A 346 3.32 -2.71 17.36
C VAL A 346 4.26 -2.92 16.18
N MET A 347 4.29 -4.12 15.61
CA MET A 347 5.23 -4.45 14.55
C MET A 347 4.89 -3.80 13.22
N SER A 348 3.60 -3.54 12.93
CA SER A 348 3.23 -2.87 11.69
C SER A 348 3.69 -1.41 11.66
N ASP A 349 3.64 -0.69 12.78
CA ASP A 349 4.14 0.68 12.88
C ASP A 349 5.67 0.72 12.79
N LEU A 350 6.36 -0.24 13.43
CA LEU A 350 7.81 -0.39 13.31
C LEU A 350 8.22 -0.62 11.86
N LEU A 351 7.54 -1.52 11.14
CA LEU A 351 7.81 -1.78 9.73
C LEU A 351 7.52 -0.57 8.86
N ALA A 352 6.39 0.12 9.07
CA ALA A 352 6.06 1.32 8.31
C ALA A 352 7.16 2.39 8.43
N GLN A 353 7.65 2.63 9.65
CA GLN A 353 8.74 3.56 9.87
C GLN A 353 10.07 3.04 9.29
N GLY A 354 10.34 1.74 9.43
CA GLY A 354 11.58 1.13 8.93
C GLY A 354 11.69 1.09 7.41
N PHE A 355 10.56 1.02 6.71
CA PHE A 355 10.47 1.14 5.25
C PHE A 355 10.38 2.59 4.74
N GLY A 356 10.34 3.58 5.65
CA GLY A 356 10.49 5.00 5.33
C GLY A 356 9.52 5.88 6.10
N SER A 357 8.23 5.82 5.75
CA SER A 357 7.19 6.68 6.31
C SER A 357 5.89 5.92 6.51
N LEU A 358 5.11 6.29 7.52
CA LEU A 358 3.72 5.82 7.69
C LEU A 358 2.85 6.09 6.45
N GLY A 359 3.19 7.12 5.66
CA GLY A 359 2.53 7.43 4.39
C GLY A 359 2.83 6.45 3.25
N LEU A 360 3.78 5.53 3.44
CA LEU A 360 4.16 4.46 2.51
C LEU A 360 3.73 3.08 3.03
N MET A 361 2.56 2.99 3.67
CA MET A 361 2.02 1.73 4.18
C MET A 361 0.55 1.60 3.78
N SER A 362 0.22 0.52 3.07
CA SER A 362 -1.16 0.13 2.78
C SER A 362 -1.75 -0.68 3.94
N SER A 363 -3.06 -0.62 4.14
CA SER A 363 -3.77 -1.42 5.14
C SER A 363 -5.07 -1.96 4.55
N VAL A 364 -5.24 -3.27 4.51
CA VAL A 364 -6.43 -3.94 3.97
C VAL A 364 -6.93 -4.97 4.96
N LEU A 365 -8.14 -4.78 5.47
CA LEU A 365 -8.88 -5.77 6.23
C LEU A 365 -9.54 -6.76 5.25
N LEU A 366 -9.25 -8.05 5.40
CA LEU A 366 -9.94 -9.14 4.69
C LEU A 366 -10.85 -9.86 5.68
N SER A 367 -12.16 -9.83 5.42
CA SER A 367 -13.17 -10.53 6.21
C SER A 367 -12.99 -12.05 6.18
N SER A 368 -13.49 -12.74 7.20
CA SER A 368 -13.50 -14.20 7.32
C SER A 368 -14.25 -14.91 6.18
N ASP A 369 -15.12 -14.22 5.44
CA ASP A 369 -15.77 -14.74 4.23
C ASP A 369 -14.79 -14.95 3.04
N GLY A 370 -13.55 -14.48 3.16
CA GLY A 370 -12.51 -14.58 2.13
C GLY A 370 -12.77 -13.73 0.88
N LYS A 371 -13.77 -12.84 0.92
CA LYS A 371 -14.27 -12.08 -0.23
C LYS A 371 -14.45 -10.60 0.06
N THR A 372 -14.87 -10.21 1.25
CA THR A 372 -15.15 -8.82 1.62
C THR A 372 -13.88 -8.14 2.11
N ILE A 373 -13.60 -6.93 1.60
CA ILE A 373 -12.47 -6.13 2.08
C ILE A 373 -12.87 -4.72 2.50
N GLU A 374 -12.07 -4.16 3.40
CA GLU A 374 -12.03 -2.73 3.70
C GLU A 374 -10.58 -2.26 3.58
N ALA A 375 -10.34 -1.24 2.76
CA ALA A 375 -9.01 -0.67 2.53
C ALA A 375 -8.89 0.73 3.13
N GLU A 376 -7.88 0.94 3.97
CA GLU A 376 -7.56 2.21 4.62
C GLU A 376 -6.06 2.55 4.53
N ALA A 377 -5.72 3.80 4.83
CA ALA A 377 -4.34 4.15 5.13
C ALA A 377 -3.96 3.62 6.53
N ALA A 378 -2.71 3.22 6.73
CA ALA A 378 -2.27 2.74 8.05
C ALA A 378 -2.18 3.85 9.12
N HIS A 379 -2.13 5.12 8.71
CA HIS A 379 -1.98 6.28 9.59
C HIS A 379 -3.32 6.89 10.02
N GLY A 380 -3.30 7.69 11.09
CA GLY A 380 -4.47 8.45 11.57
C GLY A 380 -4.79 9.71 10.74
N THR A 381 -5.58 10.61 11.33
CA THR A 381 -6.14 11.81 10.68
C THR A 381 -5.14 12.97 10.45
N VAL A 382 -3.90 12.80 10.91
CA VAL A 382 -2.79 13.77 10.81
C VAL A 382 -3.16 15.14 11.42
N THR A 383 -3.74 15.12 12.63
CA THR A 383 -4.22 16.30 13.37
C THR A 383 -3.24 17.46 13.39
N ARG A 384 -1.94 17.21 13.59
CA ARG A 384 -0.92 18.26 13.64
C ARG A 384 -0.91 19.10 12.36
N HIS A 385 -0.98 18.47 11.19
CA HIS A 385 -1.01 19.18 9.92
C HIS A 385 -2.36 19.86 9.72
N PHE A 386 -3.46 19.23 10.15
CA PHE A 386 -4.78 19.87 10.13
C PHE A 386 -4.81 21.19 10.92
N ARG A 387 -4.16 21.26 12.08
CA ARG A 387 -4.06 22.53 12.85
C ARG A 387 -3.28 23.63 12.14
N LEU A 388 -2.32 23.27 11.29
CA LEU A 388 -1.60 24.24 10.44
C LEU A 388 -2.49 24.69 9.29
N HIS A 389 -3.18 23.74 8.63
CA HIS A 389 -4.15 24.03 7.59
C HIS A 389 -5.28 24.96 8.07
N GLN A 390 -5.83 24.73 9.28
CA GLN A 390 -6.85 25.61 9.90
C GLN A 390 -6.36 27.06 10.09
N LYS A 391 -5.04 27.28 10.15
CA LYS A 391 -4.42 28.61 10.26
C LYS A 391 -4.04 29.19 8.88
N GLY A 392 -4.42 28.55 7.78
CA GLY A 392 -4.03 28.93 6.42
C GLY A 392 -2.55 28.67 6.11
N GLN A 393 -1.86 27.85 6.90
CA GLN A 393 -0.45 27.52 6.66
C GLN A 393 -0.33 26.34 5.69
N GLU A 394 0.74 26.36 4.90
CA GLU A 394 1.08 25.27 3.98
C GLU A 394 1.37 23.97 4.75
N THR A 395 0.88 22.85 4.21
CA THR A 395 1.13 21.50 4.74
C THR A 395 1.69 20.58 3.67
N SER A 396 2.57 19.67 4.07
CA SER A 396 3.11 18.60 3.21
C SER A 396 2.85 17.25 3.87
N THR A 397 1.58 16.88 3.91
CA THR A 397 1.10 15.54 4.30
C THR A 397 1.17 14.60 3.10
N ASN A 398 1.80 13.45 3.28
CA ASN A 398 1.88 12.39 2.27
C ASN A 398 0.49 11.79 2.00
N SER A 399 0.06 11.75 0.73
CA SER A 399 -1.24 11.22 0.30
C SER A 399 -1.17 9.80 -0.26
N ILE A 400 0.02 9.20 -0.40
CA ILE A 400 0.21 7.91 -1.09
C ILE A 400 -0.60 6.81 -0.43
N ALA A 401 -0.52 6.61 0.89
CA ALA A 401 -1.31 5.59 1.58
C ALA A 401 -2.83 5.78 1.41
N SER A 402 -3.32 7.03 1.34
CA SER A 402 -4.73 7.33 1.09
C SER A 402 -5.13 7.03 -0.37
N ILE A 403 -4.25 7.32 -1.33
CA ILE A 403 -4.44 6.91 -2.74
C ILE A 403 -4.45 5.38 -2.83
N PHE A 404 -3.56 4.71 -2.10
CA PHE A 404 -3.48 3.26 -2.10
C PHE A 404 -4.69 2.59 -1.43
N ALA A 405 -5.35 3.24 -0.47
CA ALA A 405 -6.63 2.75 0.04
C ALA A 405 -7.68 2.67 -1.09
N TRP A 406 -7.78 3.72 -1.92
CA TRP A 406 -8.64 3.70 -3.12
C TRP A 406 -8.24 2.62 -4.10
N THR A 407 -6.96 2.55 -4.48
CA THR A 407 -6.50 1.58 -5.48
C THR A 407 -6.70 0.15 -5.02
N ARG A 408 -6.48 -0.19 -3.74
CA ARG A 408 -6.71 -1.56 -3.23
C ARG A 408 -8.18 -1.94 -3.21
N GLY A 409 -9.06 -1.02 -2.82
CA GLY A 409 -10.51 -1.23 -2.95
C GLY A 409 -10.93 -1.48 -4.41
N LEU A 410 -10.48 -0.62 -5.32
CA LEU A 410 -10.79 -0.71 -6.75
C LEU A 410 -10.16 -1.94 -7.42
N GLU A 411 -8.95 -2.34 -7.02
CA GLU A 411 -8.29 -3.56 -7.50
C GLU A 411 -9.13 -4.79 -7.15
N HIS A 412 -9.64 -4.83 -5.92
CA HIS A 412 -10.49 -5.92 -5.47
C HIS A 412 -11.83 -5.92 -6.18
N ARG A 413 -12.45 -4.75 -6.35
CA ARG A 413 -13.66 -4.59 -7.16
C ARG A 413 -13.44 -5.10 -8.59
N ALA A 414 -12.31 -4.74 -9.20
CA ALA A 414 -11.93 -5.20 -10.54
C ALA A 414 -11.81 -6.73 -10.61
N LYS A 415 -11.19 -7.36 -9.60
CA LYS A 415 -11.08 -8.83 -9.53
C LYS A 415 -12.44 -9.51 -9.40
N LEU A 416 -13.29 -9.00 -8.50
CA LEU A 416 -14.64 -9.54 -8.30
C LEU A 416 -15.53 -9.38 -9.55
N ASP A 417 -15.33 -8.30 -10.31
CA ASP A 417 -16.12 -7.98 -11.51
C ASP A 417 -15.48 -8.49 -12.82
N GLN A 418 -14.28 -9.08 -12.76
CA GLN A 418 -13.46 -9.43 -13.92
C GLN A 418 -13.26 -8.23 -14.88
N ASN A 419 -12.99 -7.05 -14.31
CA ASN A 419 -12.87 -5.79 -15.03
C ASN A 419 -11.40 -5.41 -15.26
N ASP A 420 -10.82 -5.88 -16.37
CA ASP A 420 -9.41 -5.64 -16.71
C ASP A 420 -9.09 -4.15 -16.97
N ARG A 421 -10.05 -3.36 -17.47
CA ARG A 421 -9.86 -1.91 -17.65
C ARG A 421 -9.68 -1.20 -16.31
N LEU A 422 -10.47 -1.56 -15.30
CA LEU A 422 -10.33 -1.01 -13.96
C LEU A 422 -9.02 -1.46 -13.32
N LEU A 423 -8.64 -2.72 -13.53
CA LEU A 423 -7.37 -3.25 -13.03
C LEU A 423 -6.15 -2.54 -13.64
N ASP A 424 -6.18 -2.25 -14.95
CA ASP A 424 -5.14 -1.48 -15.64
C ASP A 424 -5.06 -0.04 -15.10
N PHE A 425 -6.21 0.64 -14.96
CA PHE A 425 -6.27 1.98 -14.37
C PHE A 425 -5.64 2.02 -12.97
N VAL A 426 -6.00 1.06 -12.11
CA VAL A 426 -5.46 0.94 -10.76
C VAL A 426 -3.93 0.77 -10.78
N ARG A 427 -3.42 -0.14 -11.62
CA ARG A 427 -1.97 -0.36 -11.75
C ARG A 427 -1.23 0.88 -12.22
N LYS A 428 -1.80 1.63 -13.18
CA LYS A 428 -1.24 2.90 -13.66
C LYS A 428 -1.24 3.98 -12.59
N LEU A 429 -2.29 4.08 -11.78
CA LEU A 429 -2.37 5.03 -10.67
C LEU A 429 -1.33 4.74 -9.59
N GLU A 430 -1.16 3.47 -9.20
CA GLU A 430 -0.11 3.09 -8.25
C GLU A 430 1.30 3.34 -8.80
N ALA A 431 1.54 2.97 -10.07
CA ALA A 431 2.80 3.22 -10.75
C ALA A 431 3.10 4.73 -10.83
N ALA A 432 2.11 5.56 -11.17
CA ALA A 432 2.27 7.01 -11.20
C ALA A 432 2.65 7.58 -9.83
N CYS A 433 2.10 7.08 -8.73
CA CYS A 433 2.50 7.50 -7.38
C CYS A 433 3.99 7.20 -7.12
N ILE A 434 4.41 5.96 -7.39
CA ILE A 434 5.80 5.50 -7.17
C ILE A 434 6.76 6.29 -8.06
N GLU A 435 6.45 6.42 -9.35
CA GLU A 435 7.29 7.13 -10.32
C GLU A 435 7.35 8.64 -10.05
N THR A 436 6.32 9.24 -9.47
CA THR A 436 6.36 10.64 -9.02
C THR A 436 7.44 10.83 -7.96
N VAL A 437 7.47 9.93 -6.96
CA VAL A 437 8.50 9.93 -5.91
C VAL A 437 9.87 9.61 -6.50
N GLU A 438 9.99 8.58 -7.34
CA GLU A 438 11.26 8.19 -7.98
C GLU A 438 11.81 9.29 -8.92
N GLY A 439 10.93 10.10 -9.50
CA GLY A 439 11.28 11.30 -10.28
C GLY A 439 11.68 12.52 -9.44
N GLY A 440 11.76 12.39 -8.11
CA GLY A 440 12.21 13.43 -7.19
C GLY A 440 11.10 14.35 -6.66
N LYS A 441 9.85 14.15 -7.06
CA LYS A 441 8.70 14.92 -6.56
C LYS A 441 8.07 14.17 -5.39
N MET A 442 8.28 14.64 -4.17
CA MET A 442 7.81 13.95 -2.97
C MET A 442 7.37 14.90 -1.88
N THR A 443 6.63 14.40 -0.89
CA THR A 443 6.26 15.17 0.30
C THR A 443 7.41 15.24 1.32
N LYS A 444 7.27 16.15 2.28
CA LYS A 444 8.33 16.53 3.22
C LYS A 444 8.82 15.36 4.07
N ASP A 445 7.94 14.46 4.46
CA ASP A 445 8.29 13.24 5.21
C ASP A 445 9.31 12.38 4.46
N LEU A 446 9.14 12.22 3.14
CA LEU A 446 10.06 11.45 2.30
C LEU A 446 11.36 12.20 2.05
N ALA A 447 11.28 13.50 1.78
CA ALA A 447 12.46 14.34 1.57
C ALA A 447 13.36 14.40 2.82
N LEU A 448 12.77 14.38 4.02
CA LEU A 448 13.51 14.28 5.29
C LEU A 448 14.36 13.01 5.40
N LEU A 449 13.92 11.89 4.82
CA LEU A 449 14.67 10.63 4.83
C LEU A 449 15.90 10.69 3.93
N ILE A 450 15.82 11.43 2.82
CA ILE A 450 16.93 11.57 1.85
C ILE A 450 17.91 12.67 2.28
N HIS A 451 17.38 13.84 2.69
CA HIS A 451 18.17 15.06 2.89
C HIS A 451 18.39 15.41 4.38
N GLY A 452 17.79 14.66 5.30
CA GLY A 452 17.91 14.88 6.74
C GLY A 452 17.03 16.02 7.29
N PRO A 453 17.14 16.34 8.58
CA PRO A 453 16.19 17.20 9.31
C PRO A 453 16.18 18.67 8.88
N LYS A 454 17.20 19.12 8.13
CA LYS A 454 17.35 20.50 7.65
C LYS A 454 16.88 20.67 6.20
N VAL A 455 15.99 19.80 5.72
CA VAL A 455 15.47 19.84 4.34
C VAL A 455 14.82 21.19 4.03
N SER A 456 15.24 21.80 2.93
CA SER A 456 14.71 23.06 2.40
C SER A 456 13.50 22.82 1.49
N ARG A 457 12.72 23.88 1.21
CA ARG A 457 11.40 23.79 0.57
C ARG A 457 11.46 23.26 -0.87
N GLU A 458 12.58 23.44 -1.57
CA GLU A 458 12.81 23.00 -2.94
C GLU A 458 12.89 21.48 -3.10
N TYR A 459 13.12 20.73 -2.02
CA TYR A 459 13.24 19.26 -2.05
C TYR A 459 11.92 18.53 -1.80
N TYR A 460 10.83 19.25 -1.52
CA TYR A 460 9.52 18.64 -1.33
C TYR A 460 8.40 19.49 -1.90
N LEU A 461 7.27 18.85 -2.16
CA LEU A 461 6.02 19.47 -2.57
C LEU A 461 5.08 19.59 -1.37
N ASN A 462 4.19 20.59 -1.40
CA ASN A 462 3.05 20.56 -0.48
C ASN A 462 2.05 19.46 -0.89
N THR A 463 1.04 19.22 -0.05
CA THR A 463 0.07 18.14 -0.27
C THR A 463 -0.65 18.23 -1.61
N GLU A 464 -1.06 19.43 -2.03
CA GLU A 464 -1.82 19.62 -3.26
C GLU A 464 -0.92 19.50 -4.50
N GLU A 465 0.24 20.16 -4.48
CA GLU A 465 1.26 20.07 -5.53
C GLU A 465 1.70 18.63 -5.81
N PHE A 466 1.82 17.80 -4.75
CA PHE A 466 2.14 16.39 -4.91
C PHE A 466 1.02 15.62 -5.58
N ILE A 467 -0.25 15.82 -5.19
CA ILE A 467 -1.39 15.18 -5.83
C ILE A 467 -1.51 15.63 -7.29
N ASP A 468 -1.24 16.89 -7.60
CA ASP A 468 -1.22 17.41 -8.98
C ASP A 468 -0.11 16.77 -9.83
N ALA A 469 1.07 16.57 -9.24
CA ALA A 469 2.16 15.87 -9.92
C ALA A 469 1.79 14.40 -10.23
N VAL A 470 1.11 13.72 -9.29
CA VAL A 470 0.58 12.37 -9.54
C VAL A 470 -0.50 12.40 -10.62
N ALA A 471 -1.44 13.36 -10.57
CA ALA A 471 -2.52 13.48 -11.56
C ALA A 471 -1.97 13.65 -12.98
N LYS A 472 -0.95 14.49 -13.16
CA LYS A 472 -0.26 14.65 -14.45
C LYS A 472 0.35 13.34 -14.95
N ASN A 473 1.04 12.61 -14.08
CA ASN A 473 1.68 11.35 -14.44
C ASN A 473 0.64 10.26 -14.79
N VAL A 474 -0.51 10.25 -14.10
CA VAL A 474 -1.63 9.34 -14.43
C VAL A 474 -2.21 9.69 -15.80
N GLU A 475 -2.47 10.96 -16.07
CA GLU A 475 -2.99 11.42 -17.36
C GLU A 475 -2.05 11.02 -18.51
N GLU A 476 -0.75 11.25 -18.37
CA GLU A 476 0.27 10.83 -19.33
C GLU A 476 0.22 9.31 -19.58
N LYS A 477 0.15 8.49 -18.53
CA LYS A 477 0.06 7.02 -18.62
C LYS A 477 -1.26 6.51 -19.20
N LEU A 478 -2.34 7.25 -19.06
CA LEU A 478 -3.65 6.90 -19.63
C LEU A 478 -3.76 7.31 -21.10
N LEU A 479 -3.03 8.34 -21.51
CA LEU A 479 -2.94 8.82 -22.90
C LEU A 479 -1.87 8.09 -23.72
N GLU A 480 -0.97 7.34 -23.07
CA GLU A 480 -0.03 6.46 -23.76
C GLU A 480 -0.78 5.48 -24.69
N PRO A 481 -0.48 5.49 -26.01
CA PRO A 481 -1.20 4.64 -26.96
C PRO A 481 -1.03 3.17 -26.58
N ALA A 482 -2.13 2.42 -26.54
CA ALA A 482 -2.11 0.97 -26.31
C ALA A 482 -1.13 0.23 -27.25
N ALA A 483 -0.94 0.75 -28.47
CA ALA A 483 0.03 0.25 -29.44
C ALA A 483 1.50 0.37 -28.97
N SER A 484 1.86 1.42 -28.21
CA SER A 484 3.21 1.61 -27.64
C SER A 484 3.47 0.62 -26.51
N VAL A 485 2.49 0.42 -25.62
CA VAL A 485 2.56 -0.54 -24.51
C VAL A 485 2.64 -1.98 -25.03
N MET A 486 1.82 -2.34 -26.02
CA MET A 486 1.87 -3.66 -26.66
C MET A 486 3.21 -3.88 -27.37
N ALA A 487 3.73 -2.86 -28.07
CA ALA A 487 5.02 -2.96 -28.75
C ALA A 487 6.19 -3.15 -27.77
N LEU A 488 6.20 -2.45 -26.64
CA LEU A 488 7.21 -2.64 -25.58
C LEU A 488 7.11 -4.03 -24.95
N THR A 489 5.89 -4.52 -24.73
CA THR A 489 5.64 -5.85 -24.16
C THR A 489 6.13 -6.93 -25.12
N LYS A 490 5.75 -6.85 -26.40
CA LYS A 490 6.23 -7.73 -27.47
C LYS A 490 7.76 -7.72 -27.57
N ALA A 491 8.39 -6.54 -27.50
CA ALA A 491 9.84 -6.44 -27.53
C ALA A 491 10.53 -7.14 -26.34
N LYS A 492 10.00 -6.95 -25.12
CA LYS A 492 10.52 -7.60 -23.90
C LYS A 492 10.34 -9.12 -23.93
N GLU A 493 9.19 -9.60 -24.40
CA GLU A 493 8.91 -11.04 -24.54
C GLU A 493 9.83 -11.70 -25.56
N LEU A 494 10.08 -11.04 -26.70
CA LEU A 494 11.04 -11.53 -27.70
C LEU A 494 12.44 -11.69 -27.11
N VAL A 495 12.87 -10.73 -26.29
CA VAL A 495 14.18 -10.74 -25.61
C VAL A 495 14.26 -11.79 -24.49
N SER A 496 13.17 -12.06 -23.76
CA SER A 496 13.17 -13.09 -22.72
C SER A 496 13.13 -14.52 -23.29
N THR A 497 12.48 -14.71 -24.44
CA THR A 497 12.25 -16.04 -25.02
C THR A 497 13.42 -16.54 -25.87
N ASN A 498 14.30 -15.62 -26.32
CA ASN A 498 15.41 -15.95 -27.22
C ASN A 498 16.76 -15.56 -26.61
N SER A 499 17.75 -16.44 -26.73
CA SER A 499 19.10 -16.20 -26.18
C SER A 499 19.84 -15.05 -26.85
N VAL A 500 19.61 -14.80 -28.14
CA VAL A 500 20.15 -13.66 -28.89
C VAL A 500 19.05 -13.07 -29.76
N VAL A 501 18.78 -11.77 -29.60
CA VAL A 501 17.79 -11.02 -30.40
C VAL A 501 18.46 -9.84 -31.06
N VAL A 502 18.18 -9.65 -32.35
CA VAL A 502 18.64 -8.50 -33.12
C VAL A 502 17.45 -7.77 -33.70
N PHE A 503 17.16 -6.58 -33.17
CA PHE A 503 16.22 -5.66 -33.80
C PHE A 503 16.95 -4.93 -34.95
N SER A 504 16.46 -5.15 -36.17
CA SER A 504 17.16 -4.84 -37.43
C SER A 504 16.23 -4.07 -38.38
N LYS A 505 16.81 -3.53 -39.47
CA LYS A 505 16.06 -3.14 -40.66
C LYS A 505 16.70 -3.77 -41.89
N THR A 506 15.90 -4.24 -42.86
CA THR A 506 16.39 -4.98 -44.02
C THR A 506 17.39 -4.18 -44.86
N HIS A 507 17.19 -2.86 -44.95
CA HIS A 507 18.02 -1.94 -45.72
C HIS A 507 19.23 -1.36 -44.93
N CYS A 508 19.48 -1.79 -43.68
CA CYS A 508 20.53 -1.22 -42.85
C CYS A 508 21.86 -2.00 -42.99
N PRO A 509 22.95 -1.38 -43.47
CA PRO A 509 24.23 -2.06 -43.67
C PRO A 509 24.86 -2.54 -42.36
N PHE A 510 24.68 -1.81 -41.27
CA PHE A 510 25.17 -2.20 -39.94
C PHE A 510 24.45 -3.43 -39.39
N CYS A 511 23.16 -3.58 -39.66
CA CYS A 511 22.41 -4.77 -39.27
C CYS A 511 22.87 -6.01 -40.05
N VAL A 512 23.22 -5.85 -41.33
CA VAL A 512 23.81 -6.92 -42.15
C VAL A 512 25.14 -7.38 -41.55
N ASN A 513 26.01 -6.45 -41.16
CA ASN A 513 27.30 -6.78 -40.56
C ASN A 513 27.16 -7.55 -39.23
N VAL A 514 26.25 -7.11 -38.35
CA VAL A 514 25.98 -7.81 -37.07
C VAL A 514 25.44 -9.22 -37.30
N LYS A 515 24.50 -9.38 -38.25
CA LYS A 515 23.94 -10.70 -38.61
C LYS A 515 25.00 -11.63 -39.21
N GLN A 516 25.89 -11.11 -40.06
CA GLN A 516 27.02 -11.86 -40.61
C GLN A 516 28.02 -12.28 -39.53
N LEU A 517 28.35 -11.38 -38.60
CA LEU A 517 29.25 -11.68 -37.48
C LEU A 517 28.68 -12.80 -36.59
N LEU A 518 27.41 -12.71 -36.19
CA LEU A 518 26.76 -13.76 -35.40
C LEU A 518 26.73 -15.11 -36.14
N THR A 519 26.56 -15.09 -37.47
CA THR A 519 26.60 -16.29 -38.32
C THR A 519 28.01 -16.89 -38.39
N GLN A 520 29.05 -16.06 -38.54
CA GLN A 520 30.46 -16.50 -38.55
C GLN A 520 30.88 -17.10 -37.20
N LEU A 521 30.35 -16.57 -36.10
CA LEU A 521 30.57 -17.07 -34.74
C LEU A 521 29.75 -18.33 -34.41
N GLY A 522 28.87 -18.78 -35.31
CA GLY A 522 28.01 -19.96 -35.11
C GLY A 522 26.89 -19.78 -34.09
N ALA A 523 26.54 -18.53 -33.73
CA ALA A 523 25.49 -18.23 -32.77
C ALA A 523 24.10 -18.30 -33.42
N SER A 524 23.14 -18.97 -32.77
CA SER A 524 21.73 -18.90 -33.15
C SER A 524 21.12 -17.58 -32.67
N TYR A 525 20.45 -16.84 -33.54
CA TYR A 525 19.82 -15.56 -33.21
C TYR A 525 18.45 -15.38 -33.87
N LYS A 526 17.58 -14.60 -33.24
CA LYS A 526 16.31 -14.15 -33.80
C LYS A 526 16.45 -12.70 -34.28
N ALA A 527 16.38 -12.49 -35.60
CA ALA A 527 16.28 -11.14 -36.16
C ALA A 527 14.81 -10.71 -36.29
N ILE A 528 14.51 -9.49 -35.88
CA ILE A 528 13.21 -8.84 -36.04
C ILE A 528 13.42 -7.61 -36.93
N GLU A 529 12.91 -7.68 -38.15
CA GLU A 529 13.06 -6.62 -39.15
C GLU A 529 11.95 -5.58 -38.95
N LEU A 530 12.27 -4.49 -38.26
CA LEU A 530 11.34 -3.44 -37.86
C LEU A 530 10.71 -2.68 -39.04
N ASP A 531 11.28 -2.78 -40.23
CA ASP A 531 10.74 -2.22 -41.46
C ASP A 531 9.75 -3.15 -42.17
N SER A 532 9.69 -4.43 -41.78
CA SER A 532 8.75 -5.42 -42.31
C SER A 532 7.60 -5.74 -41.35
N GLU A 533 7.77 -5.47 -40.06
CA GLU A 533 6.73 -5.65 -39.04
C GLU A 533 5.71 -4.51 -39.08
N SER A 534 4.42 -4.84 -39.04
CA SER A 534 3.31 -3.86 -39.03
C SER A 534 3.35 -2.89 -37.84
N ASP A 535 3.95 -3.32 -36.73
CA ASP A 535 4.14 -2.55 -35.49
C ASP A 535 5.61 -2.13 -35.28
N GLY A 536 6.46 -2.25 -36.31
CA GLY A 536 7.89 -2.05 -36.16
C GLY A 536 8.32 -0.63 -35.79
N ALA A 537 7.54 0.41 -36.16
CA ALA A 537 7.80 1.79 -35.75
C ALA A 537 7.51 2.02 -34.26
N GLN A 538 6.49 1.33 -33.73
CA GLN A 538 6.12 1.32 -32.32
C GLN A 538 7.17 0.56 -31.52
N ILE A 539 7.60 -0.61 -31.99
CA ILE A 539 8.70 -1.37 -31.37
C ILE A 539 9.99 -0.55 -31.36
N GLN A 540 10.31 0.18 -32.43
CA GLN A 540 11.49 1.03 -32.48
C GLN A 540 11.44 2.19 -31.45
N SER A 541 10.24 2.74 -31.23
CA SER A 541 10.05 3.80 -30.24
C SER A 541 10.12 3.24 -28.81
N ALA A 542 9.53 2.07 -28.58
CA ALA A 542 9.63 1.33 -27.32
C ALA A 542 11.08 0.92 -26.98
N LEU A 543 11.88 0.51 -27.96
CA LEU A 543 13.30 0.20 -27.77
C LEU A 543 14.11 1.45 -27.38
N ALA A 544 13.78 2.61 -27.97
CA ALA A 544 14.43 3.86 -27.60
C ALA A 544 14.17 4.24 -26.13
N GLU A 545 12.94 4.04 -25.67
CA GLU A 545 12.56 4.27 -24.28
C GLU A 545 13.22 3.26 -23.33
N TRP A 546 13.20 1.97 -23.69
CA TRP A 546 13.72 0.91 -22.84
C TRP A 546 15.25 0.90 -22.75
N THR A 547 15.94 1.08 -23.87
CA THR A 547 17.40 0.92 -23.93
C THR A 547 18.17 2.24 -24.08
N GLY A 548 17.46 3.36 -24.26
CA GLY A 548 18.05 4.63 -24.64
C GLY A 548 18.53 4.69 -26.10
N GLN A 549 18.35 3.63 -26.89
CA GLN A 549 18.86 3.52 -28.26
C GLN A 549 17.72 3.31 -29.27
N ARG A 550 17.43 4.35 -30.05
CA ARG A 550 16.47 4.30 -31.16
C ARG A 550 17.04 3.69 -32.45
N THR A 551 18.36 3.70 -32.60
CA THR A 551 19.05 3.26 -33.82
C THR A 551 19.13 1.74 -33.88
N VAL A 552 19.08 1.21 -35.11
CA VAL A 552 19.34 -0.21 -35.40
C VAL A 552 20.77 -0.38 -35.94
N PRO A 553 21.45 -1.51 -35.70
CA PRO A 553 20.97 -2.68 -34.94
C PRO A 553 20.86 -2.39 -33.44
N ASN A 554 19.90 -3.03 -32.77
CA ASN A 554 19.77 -3.02 -31.32
C ASN A 554 19.78 -4.49 -30.84
N VAL A 555 20.87 -4.89 -30.18
CA VAL A 555 21.21 -6.30 -29.92
C VAL A 555 21.07 -6.64 -28.45
N PHE A 556 20.47 -7.81 -28.17
CA PHE A 556 20.36 -8.38 -26.84
C PHE A 556 20.96 -9.78 -26.80
N ILE A 557 21.70 -10.09 -25.73
CA ILE A 557 22.27 -11.42 -25.46
C ILE A 557 21.94 -11.80 -24.02
N GLY A 558 21.29 -12.95 -23.82
CA GLY A 558 20.89 -13.44 -22.50
C GLY A 558 20.01 -12.47 -21.73
N GLY A 559 19.16 -11.71 -22.43
CA GLY A 559 18.31 -10.66 -21.84
C GLY A 559 18.99 -9.30 -21.62
N ASN A 560 20.31 -9.20 -21.78
CA ASN A 560 21.05 -7.95 -21.58
C ASN A 560 21.20 -7.17 -22.89
N HIS A 561 20.97 -5.85 -22.84
CA HIS A 561 21.17 -4.95 -23.98
C HIS A 561 22.66 -4.71 -24.21
N ILE A 562 23.14 -5.03 -25.42
CA ILE A 562 24.54 -4.90 -25.83
C ILE A 562 24.78 -3.62 -26.64
N GLY A 563 23.76 -3.13 -27.35
CA GLY A 563 23.82 -1.89 -28.14
C GLY A 563 23.83 -2.10 -29.66
N GLY A 564 24.36 -1.10 -30.38
CA GLY A 564 24.44 -1.07 -31.85
C GLY A 564 25.82 -1.34 -32.43
N CYS A 565 26.06 -0.88 -33.68
CA CYS A 565 27.25 -1.23 -34.45
C CYS A 565 28.46 -0.28 -34.24
N ASP A 566 28.30 0.82 -33.50
CA ASP A 566 29.37 1.81 -33.31
C ASP A 566 30.05 1.65 -31.94
N LYS A 567 31.37 1.43 -32.01
CA LYS A 567 32.31 1.19 -30.91
C LYS A 567 32.00 -0.02 -30.04
N GLN A 568 32.15 -1.23 -30.58
CA GLN A 568 32.72 -2.42 -29.90
C GLN A 568 32.52 -3.70 -30.74
N ASN A 569 33.34 -3.89 -31.79
CA ASN A 569 33.65 -5.27 -32.24
C ASN A 569 34.29 -6.09 -31.09
N LEU A 570 34.81 -5.44 -30.04
CA LEU A 570 35.40 -6.10 -28.87
C LEU A 570 34.37 -6.66 -27.87
N SER A 571 33.22 -6.01 -27.63
CA SER A 571 32.27 -6.45 -26.59
C SER A 571 31.31 -7.53 -27.08
N LEU A 572 30.90 -7.52 -28.35
CA LEU A 572 30.16 -8.66 -28.93
C LEU A 572 31.02 -9.92 -28.91
N THR A 573 32.32 -9.81 -29.23
CA THR A 573 33.26 -10.95 -29.22
C THR A 573 33.54 -11.45 -27.80
N MET A 574 33.62 -10.56 -26.81
CA MET A 574 33.74 -10.93 -25.39
C MET A 574 32.44 -11.49 -24.79
N ALA A 575 31.27 -10.99 -25.18
CA ALA A 575 29.97 -11.46 -24.71
C ALA A 575 29.58 -12.82 -25.31
N VAL A 576 29.95 -13.08 -26.57
CA VAL A 576 29.77 -14.39 -27.22
C VAL A 576 30.67 -15.46 -26.59
N GLY A 577 31.85 -15.09 -26.08
CA GLY A 577 32.73 -15.99 -25.32
C GLY A 577 32.20 -16.41 -23.94
N ILE A 578 31.13 -15.79 -23.44
CA ILE A 578 30.49 -16.08 -22.14
C ILE A 578 29.24 -16.98 -22.33
N ILE A 579 28.87 -17.31 -23.56
CA ILE A 579 27.71 -18.15 -23.84
C ILE A 579 28.00 -19.59 -23.39
N PRO A 580 27.13 -20.23 -22.57
CA PRO A 580 27.26 -21.63 -22.19
C PRO A 580 27.38 -22.55 -23.42
N PHE A 581 28.18 -23.61 -23.29
CA PHE A 581 28.47 -24.60 -24.35
C PHE A 581 27.21 -25.19 -25.04
N ASP A 582 26.04 -25.09 -24.41
CA ASP A 582 24.75 -25.57 -24.94
C ASP A 582 24.21 -24.78 -26.14
N VAL A 583 24.76 -23.60 -26.45
CA VAL A 583 24.32 -22.76 -27.60
C VAL A 583 25.15 -23.04 -28.87
N VAL A 584 26.27 -23.75 -28.76
CA VAL A 584 27.16 -24.07 -29.88
C VAL A 584 27.00 -25.57 -30.20
N VAL A 585 26.28 -25.87 -31.29
CA VAL A 585 26.09 -27.18 -31.97
C VAL A 585 24.81 -27.97 -31.64
N GLN A 586 23.78 -27.81 -32.48
CA GLN A 586 22.90 -28.91 -32.88
C GLN A 586 23.41 -29.54 -34.18
N LYS A 587 24.25 -30.57 -34.07
CA LYS A 587 24.42 -31.61 -35.10
C LYS A 587 25.24 -32.77 -34.55
N GLN A 588 24.55 -33.75 -33.97
CA GLN A 588 24.80 -35.20 -34.09
C GLN A 588 23.97 -35.93 -33.03
N ARG A 589 22.71 -36.24 -33.36
CA ARG A 589 22.01 -37.39 -32.76
C ARG A 589 21.86 -38.43 -33.84
N HIS A 590 22.78 -39.40 -33.85
CA HIS A 590 22.56 -40.77 -34.31
C HIS A 590 23.87 -41.56 -34.09
N CYS A 591 23.99 -42.28 -32.97
CA CYS A 591 24.42 -43.68 -32.97
C CYS A 591 24.34 -44.26 -31.55
N THR A 592 23.32 -45.08 -31.31
CA THR A 592 23.29 -46.08 -30.24
C THR A 592 24.31 -47.18 -30.56
N ARG A 593 25.38 -47.34 -29.76
CA ARG A 593 25.98 -48.65 -29.39
C ARG A 593 27.22 -48.46 -28.48
N LYS A 594 27.25 -49.27 -27.42
CA LYS A 594 28.39 -49.53 -26.52
C LYS A 594 29.67 -49.84 -27.31
N VAL A 595 30.77 -49.11 -27.08
CA VAL A 595 32.16 -49.63 -27.10
C VAL A 595 33.06 -48.72 -26.25
N ASN A 596 33.88 -49.33 -25.38
CA ASN A 596 34.99 -48.71 -24.64
C ASN A 596 35.92 -47.87 -25.55
N CYS A 597 36.29 -46.66 -25.14
CA CYS A 597 37.57 -46.07 -25.56
C CYS A 597 38.08 -45.02 -24.57
N SER A 598 39.36 -45.11 -24.29
CA SER A 598 40.11 -44.51 -23.20
C SER A 598 40.53 -43.07 -23.56
N LEU A 599 39.93 -42.05 -22.95
CA LEU A 599 40.50 -40.68 -22.92
C LEU A 599 39.75 -39.79 -21.91
N CYS A 600 39.78 -40.17 -20.64
CA CYS A 600 39.35 -39.34 -19.51
C CYS A 600 40.53 -39.10 -18.56
N LEU A 601 41.50 -38.27 -18.95
CA LEU A 601 42.52 -37.72 -18.04
C LEU A 601 43.00 -36.35 -18.54
N LEU A 602 42.25 -35.29 -18.29
CA LEU A 602 42.80 -33.94 -18.12
C LEU A 602 41.96 -33.21 -17.05
N LYS A 603 42.57 -33.02 -15.87
CA LYS A 603 42.08 -32.13 -14.80
C LYS A 603 42.28 -30.67 -15.22
N PRO A 604 41.43 -29.72 -14.79
CA PRO A 604 41.66 -28.29 -15.03
C PRO A 604 42.76 -27.74 -14.11
N GLU A 605 43.77 -27.08 -14.68
CA GLU A 605 44.74 -26.26 -13.94
C GLU A 605 44.16 -24.88 -13.59
N PRO A 606 44.59 -24.26 -12.47
CA PRO A 606 44.13 -22.93 -12.07
C PRO A 606 44.89 -21.80 -12.78
N LEU A 607 44.14 -20.77 -13.19
CA LEU A 607 44.64 -19.50 -13.76
C LEU A 607 45.65 -18.76 -12.84
N PRO A 608 46.74 -18.18 -13.39
CA PRO A 608 47.69 -17.40 -12.62
C PRO A 608 47.19 -15.97 -12.33
N LYS A 609 47.31 -15.56 -11.06
CA LYS A 609 47.17 -14.17 -10.59
C LYS A 609 48.38 -13.35 -11.01
N LEU A 610 48.17 -12.23 -11.72
CA LEU A 610 49.13 -11.12 -11.76
C LEU A 610 48.46 -9.81 -12.24
N LEU A 611 48.90 -8.71 -11.62
CA LEU A 611 48.66 -7.28 -11.91
C LEU A 611 47.52 -6.57 -11.16
N LEU A 612 47.81 -6.15 -9.92
CA LEU A 612 47.41 -4.83 -9.39
C LEU A 612 48.39 -4.39 -8.28
N LYS A 613 49.31 -3.49 -8.64
CA LYS A 613 50.22 -2.64 -7.84
C LYS A 613 50.74 -1.61 -8.86
N ARG A 614 50.76 -0.29 -8.70
CA ARG A 614 50.59 0.75 -7.65
C ARG A 614 49.94 1.98 -8.36
N MET A 615 49.48 3.07 -7.75
CA MET A 615 50.11 4.10 -6.89
C MET A 615 48.94 4.95 -6.36
N ASP A 616 48.80 5.19 -5.05
CA ASP A 616 49.45 6.24 -4.23
C ASP A 616 49.09 7.66 -4.72
N ASP A 617 48.03 8.24 -4.16
CA ASP A 617 48.02 9.45 -3.30
C ASP A 617 46.60 9.73 -2.73
#